data_AF-A0A960QWR0-F1
#
_entry.id   AF-A0A960QWR0-F1
#
_cell.length_a   1.000
_cell.length_b   1.000
_cell.length_c   1.000
_cell.angle_alpha   90.00
_cell.angle_beta   90.00
_cell.angle_gamma   90.00
#
_symmetry.space_group_name_H-M   'P 1'
#
loop_
_entity.id
_entity.type
_entity.pdbx_description
1 polymer ?
#
loop_
_entity_poly.entity_id
_entity_poly.type
_entity_poly.pdbx_seq_one_letter_code
_entity_poly.pdbx_strand_id
1 'polypeptide(L)'
;MIDFPRLAAHHDPGIPPVVLTLDCIRDTENSLAEIKAAAGRFPGNRPLHLQLRRANGTEVMLAAGESFRVSDDFTHVPELRLWLPE
;
A
#
# COMPACT_ATOMS: atom_id res chain seq x y z
N MET A 1 2.90 -19.82 12.71
CA MET A 1 3.45 -18.55 13.20
C MET A 1 4.23 -17.94 12.05
N ILE A 2 3.66 -16.95 11.36
CA ILE A 2 4.36 -16.27 10.26
C ILE A 2 5.16 -15.15 10.92
N ASP A 3 6.47 -15.35 10.97
CA ASP A 3 7.45 -14.35 11.35
C ASP A 3 7.48 -13.29 10.23
N PHE A 4 7.04 -12.07 10.54
CA PHE A 4 7.09 -10.96 9.60
C PHE A 4 8.46 -10.30 9.77
N PRO A 5 9.40 -10.45 8.82
CA PRO A 5 10.68 -9.78 8.91
C PRO A 5 10.43 -8.28 8.95
N ARG A 6 11.02 -7.63 9.96
CA ARG A 6 11.06 -6.17 10.11
C ARG A 6 11.71 -5.61 8.84
N LEU A 7 10.87 -5.05 7.97
CA LEU A 7 11.26 -4.67 6.62
C LEU A 7 12.35 -3.59 6.68
N ALA A 8 13.59 -3.95 6.33
CA ALA A 8 14.55 -2.98 5.84
C ALA A 8 13.99 -2.50 4.50
N ALA A 9 13.32 -1.34 4.52
CA ALA A 9 12.87 -0.68 3.31
C ALA A 9 14.10 -0.43 2.43
N HIS A 10 14.24 -1.18 1.34
CA HIS A 10 15.02 -0.77 0.18
C HIS A 10 14.30 0.46 -0.41
N HIS A 11 14.53 1.60 0.24
CA HIS A 11 14.00 2.89 -0.12
C HIS A 11 14.84 3.35 -1.31
N ASP A 12 14.28 3.30 -2.50
CA ASP A 12 14.84 3.96 -3.70
C ASP A 12 14.87 5.47 -3.36
N PRO A 13 16.03 6.09 -3.08
CA PRO A 13 16.09 7.36 -2.36
C PRO A 13 15.64 8.58 -3.21
N GLY A 14 15.19 8.37 -4.45
CA GLY A 14 14.80 9.44 -5.37
C GLY A 14 13.30 9.53 -5.70
N ILE A 15 12.50 8.49 -5.43
CA ILE A 15 11.09 8.45 -5.88
C ILE A 15 10.16 8.27 -4.66
N PRO A 16 9.28 9.23 -4.36
CA PRO A 16 8.40 9.13 -3.21
C PRO A 16 7.41 7.96 -3.39
N PRO A 17 7.21 7.11 -2.38
CA PRO A 17 6.22 6.04 -2.46
C PRO A 17 4.80 6.60 -2.57
N VAL A 18 3.90 5.79 -3.12
CA VAL A 18 2.46 5.98 -2.93
C VAL A 18 2.07 5.23 -1.68
N VAL A 19 1.42 5.89 -0.73
CA VAL A 19 0.99 5.30 0.54
C VAL A 19 -0.53 5.16 0.54
N LEU A 20 -1.02 3.94 0.75
CA LEU A 20 -2.43 3.68 1.02
C LEU A 20 -2.62 3.34 2.49
N THR A 21 -3.58 3.99 3.13
CA THR A 21 -3.95 3.78 4.53
C THR A 21 -5.14 2.84 4.61
N LEU A 22 -4.92 1.67 5.20
CA LEU A 22 -5.92 0.65 5.46
C LEU A 22 -6.24 0.60 6.95
N ASP A 23 -7.50 0.34 7.27
CA ASP A 23 -7.96 0.14 8.62
C ASP A 23 -8.27 -1.34 8.85
N CYS A 24 -7.55 -2.01 9.76
CA CYS A 24 -7.72 -3.46 10.00
C CYS A 24 -9.13 -3.87 10.49
N ILE A 25 -9.98 -2.93 10.89
CA ILE A 25 -11.36 -3.22 11.31
C ILE A 25 -12.31 -3.17 10.11
N ARG A 26 -12.06 -2.25 9.16
CA ARG A 26 -12.92 -2.04 7.99
C ARG A 26 -12.44 -2.78 6.75
N ASP A 27 -11.14 -2.93 6.60
CA ASP A 27 -10.49 -3.53 5.44
C ASP A 27 -10.24 -5.01 5.64
N THR A 28 -10.62 -5.77 4.61
CA THR A 28 -10.55 -7.22 4.61
C THR A 28 -9.52 -7.70 3.59
N GLU A 29 -9.29 -9.02 3.51
CA GLU A 29 -8.47 -9.60 2.43
C GLU A 29 -8.99 -9.22 1.03
N ASN A 30 -10.28 -8.93 0.89
CA ASN A 30 -10.85 -8.46 -0.37
C ASN A 30 -10.29 -7.08 -0.77
N SER A 31 -10.19 -6.13 0.19
CA SER A 31 -9.60 -4.80 -0.05
C SER A 31 -8.15 -4.92 -0.55
N LEU A 32 -7.36 -5.83 0.03
CA LEU A 32 -6.00 -6.10 -0.42
C LEU A 32 -5.95 -6.68 -1.83
N ALA A 33 -6.89 -7.56 -2.19
CA ALA A 33 -6.99 -8.10 -3.55
C ALA A 33 -7.35 -7.01 -4.57
N GLU A 34 -8.25 -6.08 -4.21
CA GLU A 34 -8.62 -4.94 -5.03
C GLU A 34 -7.45 -3.99 -5.25
N ILE A 35 -6.72 -3.63 -4.20
CA ILE A 35 -5.50 -2.81 -4.29
C ILE A 35 -4.46 -3.46 -5.19
N LYS A 36 -4.26 -4.78 -5.04
CA LYS A 36 -3.34 -5.55 -5.89
C LYS A 36 -3.76 -5.55 -7.35
N ALA A 37 -5.06 -5.73 -7.63
CA ALA A 37 -5.60 -5.69 -8.98
C ALA A 37 -5.45 -4.29 -9.60
N ALA A 38 -5.75 -3.24 -8.84
CA ALA A 38 -5.54 -1.85 -9.27
C ALA A 38 -4.06 -1.57 -9.54
N ALA A 39 -3.14 -2.02 -8.68
CA ALA A 39 -1.71 -1.81 -8.87
C ALA A 39 -1.20 -2.45 -10.17
N GLY A 40 -1.73 -3.63 -10.52
CA GLY A 40 -1.44 -4.28 -11.80
C GLY A 40 -1.99 -3.56 -13.04
N ARG A 41 -3.06 -2.77 -12.89
CA ARG A 41 -3.65 -1.98 -13.99
C ARG A 41 -2.91 -0.66 -14.25
N PHE A 42 -2.20 -0.14 -13.25
CA PHE A 42 -1.49 1.13 -13.33
C PHE A 42 0.00 0.96 -12.99
N PRO A 43 0.75 0.20 -13.82
CA PRO A 43 2.19 0.01 -13.59
C PRO A 43 2.94 1.34 -13.73
N GLY A 44 3.94 1.56 -12.88
CA GLY A 44 4.79 2.76 -12.94
C GLY A 44 6.09 2.60 -12.18
N ASN A 45 6.67 3.72 -11.75
CA ASN A 45 7.99 3.74 -11.13
C ASN A 45 7.95 3.98 -9.61
N ARG A 46 6.80 4.39 -9.05
CA ARG A 46 6.68 4.74 -7.65
C ARG A 46 6.41 3.48 -6.81
N PRO A 47 7.20 3.22 -5.76
CA PRO A 47 6.94 2.08 -4.88
C PRO A 47 5.59 2.24 -4.16
N LEU A 48 4.83 1.15 -4.04
CA LEU A 48 3.57 1.13 -3.29
C LEU A 48 3.81 0.69 -1.85
N HIS A 49 3.41 1.52 -0.90
CA HIS A 49 3.42 1.22 0.53
C HIS A 49 2.00 1.17 1.08
N LEU A 50 1.78 0.27 2.03
CA LEU A 50 0.52 0.08 2.74
C LEU A 50 0.71 0.43 4.20
N GLN A 51 -0.01 1.42 4.69
CA GLN A 51 -0.07 1.79 6.10
C GLN A 51 -1.31 1.13 6.70
N LEU A 52 -1.12 0.16 7.59
CA LEU A 52 -2.19 -0.58 8.25
C LEU A 52 -2.39 -0.04 9.66
N ARG A 53 -3.57 0.52 9.94
CA ARG A 53 -4.03 0.87 11.28
C ARG A 53 -4.65 -0.35 11.94
N ARG A 54 -3.96 -0.92 12.93
CA ARG A 54 -4.44 -2.07 13.71
C ARG A 54 -5.53 -1.64 14.69
N ALA A 55 -6.35 -2.61 15.11
CA ALA A 55 -7.45 -2.39 16.06
C ALA A 55 -7.00 -1.82 17.43
N ASN A 56 -5.73 -2.03 17.81
CA ASN A 56 -5.14 -1.46 19.02
C ASN A 56 -4.60 -0.03 18.84
N GLY A 57 -4.90 0.63 17.72
CA GLY A 57 -4.43 1.98 17.39
C GLY A 57 -2.98 2.04 16.92
N THR A 58 -2.28 0.91 16.79
CA THR A 58 -0.92 0.89 16.25
C THR A 58 -0.94 0.94 14.72
N GLU A 59 -0.09 1.75 14.14
CA GLU A 59 0.09 1.85 12.69
C GLU A 59 1.34 1.08 12.25
N VAL A 60 1.20 0.27 11.20
CA VAL A 60 2.30 -0.52 10.64
C VAL A 60 2.41 -0.22 9.16
N MET A 61 3.58 0.25 8.73
CA MET A 61 3.87 0.43 7.31
C MET A 61 4.50 -0.84 6.73
N LEU A 62 3.93 -1.33 5.64
CA LEU A 62 4.41 -2.46 4.85
C LEU A 62 4.74 -1.95 3.45
N ALA A 63 5.96 -2.15 2.96
CA ALA A 63 6.21 -1.97 1.54
C ALA A 63 5.64 -3.18 0.79
N ALA A 64 4.91 -2.96 -0.30
CA ALA A 64 4.33 -4.02 -1.11
C ALA A 64 5.38 -4.87 -1.85
N GLY A 65 6.67 -4.53 -1.73
CA GLY A 65 7.80 -5.21 -2.38
C GLY A 65 8.20 -4.54 -3.70
N GLU A 66 9.40 -4.84 -4.19
CA GLU A 66 10.00 -4.15 -5.36
C GLU A 66 9.21 -4.33 -6.66
N SER A 67 8.40 -5.39 -6.76
CA SER A 67 7.54 -5.67 -7.92
C SER A 67 6.24 -4.85 -7.94
N PHE A 68 5.91 -4.17 -6.84
CA PHE A 68 4.71 -3.34 -6.74
C PHE A 68 5.07 -1.87 -6.90
N ARG A 69 5.21 -1.45 -8.15
CA ARG A 69 5.42 -0.05 -8.53
C ARG A 69 4.26 0.46 -9.38
N VAL A 70 3.73 1.60 -8.99
CA VAL A 70 2.53 2.21 -9.57
C VAL A 70 2.84 3.57 -10.21
N SER A 71 2.00 4.00 -11.15
CA SER A 71 2.05 5.34 -11.74
C SER A 71 1.33 6.37 -10.86
N ASP A 72 1.50 7.67 -11.15
CA ASP A 72 0.73 8.73 -10.48
C ASP A 72 -0.78 8.64 -10.77
N ASP A 73 -1.18 8.10 -11.93
CA ASP A 73 -2.59 7.85 -12.25
C ASP A 73 -3.27 6.88 -11.27
N PHE A 74 -2.49 6.04 -10.59
CA PHE A 74 -3.01 5.14 -9.55
C PHE A 74 -3.70 5.90 -8.43
N THR A 75 -3.23 7.10 -8.04
CA THR A 75 -3.89 7.90 -7.00
C THR A 75 -5.19 8.56 -7.47
N HIS A 76 -5.48 8.54 -8.78
CA HIS A 76 -6.71 9.07 -9.34
C HIS A 76 -7.82 8.01 -9.48
N VAL A 77 -7.54 6.74 -9.16
CA VAL A 77 -8.52 5.67 -9.23
C VAL A 77 -9.64 5.91 -8.20
N PRO A 78 -10.90 6.04 -8.63
CA PRO A 78 -12.01 6.35 -7.72
C PRO A 78 -12.17 5.34 -6.59
N GLU A 79 -11.93 4.05 -6.90
CA GLU A 79 -12.02 2.93 -5.98
C GLU A 79 -10.98 3.04 -4.84
N LEU A 80 -9.84 3.69 -5.09
CA LEU A 80 -8.75 3.81 -4.11
C LEU A 80 -8.86 5.04 -3.21
N ARG A 81 -9.75 5.98 -3.53
CA ARG A 81 -9.93 7.22 -2.73
C ARG A 81 -10.26 6.96 -1.28
N LEU A 82 -10.87 5.81 -0.98
CA LEU A 82 -11.21 5.38 0.38
C LEU A 82 -9.97 5.10 1.25
N TRP A 83 -8.83 4.82 0.62
CA TRP A 83 -7.56 4.47 1.27
C TRP A 83 -6.46 5.49 1.04
N LEU A 84 -6.71 6.55 0.26
CA LEU A 84 -5.75 7.64 0.12
C LEU A 84 -5.88 8.57 1.33
N PRO A 85 -4.76 9.08 1.88
CA PRO A 85 -4.83 10.14 2.89
C PRO A 85 -5.52 11.37 2.30
N GLU A 86 -6.42 11.98 3.08
CA GLU A 86 -7.19 13.18 2.72
C GLU A 86 -6.30 14.38 2.35
#